data_AF-A0A7C6SCH1-F1
#
_entry.id   AF-A0A7C6SCH1-F1
#
_cell.length_a   1.000
_cell.length_b   1.000
_cell.length_c   1.000
_cell.angle_alpha   90.00
_cell.angle_beta   90.00
_cell.angle_gamma   90.00
#
_symmetry.space_group_name_H-M   'P 1'
#
loop_
_entity.id
_entity.type
_entity.pdbx_description
1 polymer ?
#
loop_
_entity_poly.entity_id
_entity_poly.type
_entity_poly.pdbx_seq_one_letter_code
_entity_poly.pdbx_strand_id
1 'polypeptide(L)'
;VLQYWENLKEKVSIDDFADDLIEKHGFHRGTLINIINSTLGNYISLRIIYPYEAKLDPNIKAKVKEILTDDFYELQELADIFAENGIKEEQYDYFSNSWLNELGYKTHDINYVIKEEYSSLKEVFFNRVLKEDIYQITKKDHMMRETTLILFIENLREEYLAFPVKGNRLVTMKYLEKMGVKKSDVVKYVQELARHLEKEKYFTYFSLKKENYQEKSPIFKKMEDYKLDSSLMVSFIRNVPGVKKTTKGNLYRISKKPTTIAEFLDHISKTKGIEDPKELKRYVKENYGFTVRHIQ
;
A
#
# COMPACT_ATOMS: atom_id res chain seq x y z
N VAL A 1 2.58 -30.27 16.15
CA VAL A 1 3.57 -29.23 15.83
C VAL A 1 4.76 -29.29 16.78
N LEU A 2 4.65 -28.91 18.06
CA LEU A 2 5.78 -28.95 19.02
C LEU A 2 6.51 -30.30 19.05
N GLN A 3 5.80 -31.40 19.29
CA GLN A 3 6.39 -32.74 19.31
C GLN A 3 7.15 -33.10 18.02
N TYR A 4 6.70 -32.59 16.86
CA TYR A 4 7.37 -32.85 15.58
C TYR A 4 8.61 -31.97 15.43
N TRP A 5 8.53 -30.73 15.90
CA TRP A 5 9.65 -29.81 15.93
C TRP A 5 10.77 -30.28 16.87
N GLU A 6 10.43 -30.79 18.05
CA GLU A 6 11.39 -31.37 19.01
C GLU A 6 12.19 -32.56 18.44
N ASN A 7 11.67 -33.21 17.37
CA ASN A 7 12.32 -34.31 16.69
C ASN A 7 13.09 -33.88 15.42
N LEU A 8 13.07 -32.60 15.05
CA LEU A 8 13.86 -32.10 13.91
C LEU A 8 15.36 -32.14 14.25
N LYS A 9 16.14 -32.68 13.32
CA LYS A 9 17.61 -32.72 13.42
C LYS A 9 18.29 -31.65 12.57
N GLU A 10 17.61 -31.18 11.55
CA GLU A 10 18.11 -30.21 10.57
C GLU A 10 17.06 -29.14 10.33
N LYS A 11 17.51 -28.01 9.77
CA LYS A 11 16.61 -26.94 9.35
C LYS A 11 15.68 -27.43 8.23
N VAL A 12 14.41 -27.02 8.29
CA VAL A 12 13.39 -27.45 7.33
C VAL A 12 12.59 -26.24 6.87
N SER A 13 12.12 -26.22 5.62
CA SER A 13 11.22 -25.16 5.20
C SER A 13 9.85 -25.31 5.89
N ILE A 14 9.15 -24.20 6.13
CA ILE A 14 7.79 -24.24 6.67
C ILE A 14 6.87 -25.06 5.75
N ASP A 15 7.08 -24.99 4.43
CA ASP A 15 6.27 -25.69 3.46
C ASP A 15 6.47 -27.21 3.58
N ASP A 16 7.72 -27.69 3.62
CA ASP A 16 8.01 -29.12 3.77
C ASP A 16 7.53 -29.67 5.13
N PHE A 17 7.73 -28.90 6.21
CA PHE A 17 7.26 -29.28 7.54
C PHE A 17 5.73 -29.33 7.63
N ALA A 18 5.04 -28.40 6.95
CA ALA A 18 3.59 -28.40 6.87
C ALA A 18 3.08 -29.59 6.04
N ASP A 19 3.70 -29.87 4.90
CA ASP A 19 3.27 -30.93 3.99
C ASP A 19 3.46 -32.33 4.63
N ASP A 20 4.54 -32.57 5.39
CA ASP A 20 4.74 -33.81 6.18
C ASP A 20 3.64 -34.00 7.25
N LEU A 21 3.25 -32.92 7.92
CA LEU A 21 2.18 -32.95 8.92
C LEU A 21 0.79 -33.15 8.29
N ILE A 22 0.56 -32.62 7.09
CA ILE A 22 -0.68 -32.82 6.34
C ILE A 22 -0.79 -34.28 5.89
N GLU A 23 0.29 -34.86 5.37
CA GLU A 23 0.30 -36.27 4.96
C GLU A 23 -0.02 -37.20 6.13
N LYS A 24 0.52 -36.91 7.33
CA LYS A 24 0.35 -37.75 8.51
C LYS A 24 -1.00 -37.59 9.21
N HIS A 25 -1.62 -36.41 9.15
CA HIS A 25 -2.78 -36.06 10.00
C HIS A 25 -3.97 -35.46 9.26
N GLY A 26 -3.86 -35.19 7.96
CA GLY A 26 -4.95 -34.66 7.13
C GLY A 26 -5.37 -33.22 7.43
N PHE A 27 -4.47 -32.38 7.96
CA PHE A 27 -4.78 -30.99 8.28
C PHE A 27 -5.02 -30.11 7.04
N HIS A 28 -5.84 -29.07 7.18
CA HIS A 28 -5.94 -28.02 6.16
C HIS A 28 -4.72 -27.10 6.21
N ARG A 29 -4.01 -26.96 5.08
CA ARG A 29 -2.70 -26.28 4.96
C ARG A 29 -2.68 -24.87 5.55
N GLY A 30 -3.68 -24.05 5.25
CA GLY A 30 -3.74 -22.67 5.74
C GLY A 30 -3.86 -22.57 7.26
N THR A 31 -4.63 -23.46 7.87
CA THR A 31 -4.80 -23.51 9.34
C THR A 31 -3.52 -23.99 10.00
N LEU A 32 -2.88 -25.00 9.42
CA LEU A 32 -1.65 -25.56 9.93
C LEU A 32 -0.49 -24.56 9.91
N ILE A 33 -0.30 -23.82 8.81
CA ILE A 33 0.74 -22.79 8.73
C ILE A 33 0.57 -21.71 9.81
N ASN A 34 -0.67 -21.28 10.08
CA ASN A 34 -0.92 -20.32 11.15
C ASN A 34 -0.56 -20.88 12.53
N ILE A 35 -0.88 -22.15 12.78
CA ILE A 35 -0.50 -22.83 14.03
C ILE A 35 1.02 -22.99 14.13
N ILE A 36 1.70 -23.35 13.04
CA ILE A 36 3.17 -23.44 12.99
C ILE A 36 3.79 -22.08 13.36
N ASN A 37 3.36 -21.00 12.71
CA ASN A 37 3.89 -19.67 12.96
C ASN A 37 3.64 -19.18 14.39
N SER A 38 2.46 -19.44 14.96
CA SER A 38 2.16 -19.04 16.34
C SER A 38 2.92 -19.87 17.38
N THR A 39 3.15 -21.15 17.09
CA THR A 39 3.78 -22.10 18.01
C THR A 39 5.30 -22.01 17.97
N LEU A 40 5.87 -21.83 16.78
CA LEU A 40 7.31 -21.89 16.53
C LEU A 40 7.89 -20.53 16.13
N GLY A 41 7.20 -19.42 16.41
CA GLY A 41 7.62 -18.08 15.97
C GLY A 41 9.04 -17.66 16.40
N ASN A 42 9.56 -18.20 17.50
CA ASN A 42 10.95 -17.95 17.93
C ASN A 42 11.98 -18.77 17.15
N TYR A 43 11.55 -19.82 16.47
CA TYR A 43 12.38 -20.78 15.75
C TYR A 43 12.23 -20.64 14.24
N ILE A 44 11.60 -19.57 13.77
CA ILE A 44 11.32 -19.33 12.36
C ILE A 44 12.03 -18.07 11.90
N SER A 45 12.75 -18.17 10.80
CA SER A 45 13.27 -17.02 10.05
C SER A 45 13.31 -17.35 8.56
N LEU A 46 12.92 -16.40 7.70
CA LEU A 46 12.94 -16.56 6.24
C LEU A 46 12.29 -17.87 5.76
N ARG A 47 11.14 -18.25 6.33
CA ARG A 47 10.42 -19.51 6.01
C ARG A 47 11.17 -20.79 6.37
N ILE A 48 12.22 -20.71 7.16
CA ILE A 48 12.97 -21.86 7.66
C ILE A 48 12.66 -22.03 9.15
N ILE A 49 12.33 -23.26 9.54
CA ILE A 49 12.19 -23.70 10.93
C ILE A 49 13.54 -24.26 11.37
N TYR A 50 14.06 -23.72 12.47
CA TYR A 50 15.32 -24.12 13.07
C TYR A 50 15.06 -25.08 14.24
N PRO A 51 15.85 -26.17 14.38
CA PRO A 51 15.66 -27.15 15.46
C PRO A 51 16.21 -26.70 16.82
N TYR A 52 16.67 -25.45 16.93
CA TYR A 52 17.29 -24.88 18.12
C TYR A 52 16.94 -23.40 18.25
N GLU A 53 17.03 -22.88 19.47
CA GLU A 53 16.89 -21.45 19.75
C GLU A 53 18.15 -20.69 19.29
N ALA A 54 17.96 -19.65 18.48
CA ALA A 54 19.05 -18.77 18.06
C ALA A 54 19.67 -18.03 19.24
N LYS A 55 20.97 -17.79 19.15
CA LYS A 55 21.72 -17.00 20.14
C LYS A 55 22.38 -15.82 19.48
N LEU A 56 22.25 -14.66 20.13
CA LEU A 56 23.04 -13.48 19.80
C LEU A 56 24.30 -13.46 20.67
N ASP A 57 25.47 -13.38 20.04
CA ASP A 57 26.74 -13.22 20.75
C ASP A 57 26.66 -11.98 21.68
N PRO A 58 26.84 -12.16 23.00
CA PRO A 58 26.79 -11.06 23.96
C PRO A 58 27.72 -9.89 23.61
N ASN A 59 28.86 -10.17 22.97
CA ASN A 59 29.83 -9.16 22.55
C ASN A 59 29.32 -8.30 21.38
N ILE A 60 28.38 -8.83 20.59
CA ILE A 60 27.81 -8.16 19.41
C ILE A 60 26.47 -7.48 19.74
N LYS A 61 25.80 -7.88 20.83
CA LYS A 61 24.51 -7.31 21.24
C LYS A 61 24.50 -5.79 21.33
N ALA A 62 25.54 -5.18 21.91
CA ALA A 62 25.65 -3.72 22.00
C ALA A 62 25.75 -3.07 20.61
N LYS A 63 26.54 -3.67 19.72
CA LYS A 63 26.70 -3.22 18.34
C LYS A 63 25.40 -3.31 17.53
N VAL A 64 24.66 -4.42 17.67
CA VAL A 64 23.36 -4.59 17.01
C VAL A 64 22.37 -3.54 17.48
N LYS A 65 22.34 -3.22 18.78
CA LYS A 65 21.47 -2.17 19.33
C LYS A 65 21.77 -0.80 18.74
N GLU A 66 23.02 -0.49 18.44
CA GLU A 66 23.41 0.77 17.79
C GLU A 66 23.04 0.80 16.29
N ILE A 67 23.06 -0.36 15.63
CA ILE A 67 22.68 -0.51 14.22
C ILE A 67 21.16 -0.39 14.04
N LEU A 68 20.39 -1.03 14.92
CA LEU A 68 18.94 -1.07 14.87
C LEU A 68 18.32 0.28 15.31
N THR A 69 18.18 1.19 14.35
CA THR A 69 17.67 2.57 14.57
C THR A 69 16.28 2.81 13.95
N ASP A 70 16.04 2.27 12.75
CA ASP A 70 14.76 2.38 12.04
C ASP A 70 13.62 1.59 12.70
N ASP A 71 12.39 1.98 12.36
CA ASP A 71 11.16 1.35 12.84
C ASP A 71 10.86 0.00 12.18
N PHE A 72 11.45 -0.26 11.00
CA PHE A 72 11.37 -1.55 10.31
C PHE A 72 12.58 -1.85 9.43
N TYR A 73 12.76 -3.13 9.13
CA TYR A 73 13.76 -3.65 8.20
C TYR A 73 13.16 -4.80 7.39
N GLU A 74 13.56 -4.91 6.12
CA GLU A 74 13.50 -6.21 5.44
C GLU A 74 14.61 -7.12 6.00
N LEU A 75 14.37 -8.42 6.12
CA LEU A 75 15.37 -9.35 6.66
C LEU A 75 16.65 -9.39 5.82
N GLN A 76 16.54 -9.31 4.49
CA GLN A 76 17.72 -9.26 3.62
C GLN A 76 18.49 -7.96 3.79
N GLU A 77 17.79 -6.82 3.85
CA GLU A 77 18.41 -5.52 4.18
C GLU A 77 19.16 -5.59 5.51
N LEU A 78 18.53 -6.18 6.53
CA LEU A 78 19.14 -6.26 7.84
C LEU A 78 20.39 -7.16 7.83
N ALA A 79 20.36 -8.27 7.08
CA ALA A 79 21.52 -9.13 6.86
C ALA A 79 22.66 -8.37 6.17
N ASP A 80 22.35 -7.58 5.15
CA ASP A 80 23.33 -6.77 4.43
C ASP A 80 23.94 -5.70 5.34
N ILE A 81 23.12 -5.00 6.14
CA ILE A 81 23.58 -4.03 7.15
C ILE A 81 24.52 -4.70 8.17
N PHE A 82 24.17 -5.91 8.65
CA PHE A 82 25.01 -6.65 9.58
C PHE A 82 26.36 -7.01 8.95
N ALA A 83 26.35 -7.51 7.71
CA ALA A 83 27.56 -7.87 6.97
C ALA A 83 28.46 -6.65 6.73
N GLU A 84 27.91 -5.50 6.34
CA GLU A 84 28.65 -4.23 6.18
C GLU A 84 29.28 -3.75 7.50
N ASN A 85 28.64 -4.07 8.62
CA ASN A 85 29.15 -3.80 9.95
C ASN A 85 30.04 -4.93 10.50
N GLY A 86 30.44 -5.89 9.68
CA GLY A 86 31.33 -6.99 10.08
C GLY A 86 30.73 -7.96 11.10
N ILE A 87 29.40 -8.00 11.20
CA ILE A 87 28.66 -9.01 11.96
C ILE A 87 28.37 -10.18 11.02
N LYS A 88 28.87 -11.37 11.37
CA LYS A 88 28.66 -12.58 10.58
C LYS A 88 27.43 -13.36 11.06
N GLU A 89 26.87 -14.17 10.17
CA GLU A 89 25.70 -15.01 10.45
C GLU A 89 25.91 -15.88 11.69
N GLU A 90 27.11 -16.45 11.90
CA GLU A 90 27.38 -17.30 13.06
C GLU A 90 27.31 -16.56 14.41
N GLN A 91 27.32 -15.23 14.39
CA GLN A 91 27.28 -14.39 15.60
C GLN A 91 25.85 -14.02 16.03
N TYR A 92 24.87 -14.13 15.13
CA TYR A 92 23.45 -13.92 15.45
C TYR A 92 22.57 -15.14 15.10
N ASP A 93 23.16 -16.14 14.47
CA ASP A 93 22.56 -17.38 13.99
C ASP A 93 21.50 -17.12 12.92
N TYR A 94 20.27 -16.81 13.33
CA TYR A 94 19.20 -16.35 12.46
C TYR A 94 18.38 -15.27 13.17
N PHE A 95 17.64 -14.47 12.40
CA PHE A 95 16.72 -13.46 12.93
C PHE A 95 15.56 -14.08 13.71
N SER A 96 15.75 -14.25 15.02
CA SER A 96 14.79 -14.88 15.93
C SER A 96 14.09 -13.84 16.79
N ASN A 97 12.79 -14.05 17.01
CA ASN A 97 12.06 -13.28 18.02
C ASN A 97 12.66 -13.38 19.42
N SER A 98 13.40 -14.45 19.75
CA SER A 98 14.04 -14.60 21.06
C SER A 98 14.97 -13.43 21.38
N TRP A 99 15.98 -13.18 20.55
CA TRP A 99 16.92 -12.08 20.77
C TRP A 99 16.42 -10.73 20.21
N LEU A 100 15.55 -10.72 19.19
CA LEU A 100 14.97 -9.48 18.66
C LEU A 100 14.12 -8.77 19.73
N ASN A 101 13.31 -9.51 20.49
CA ASN A 101 12.46 -8.94 21.54
C ASN A 101 13.32 -8.25 22.62
N GLU A 102 14.49 -8.81 22.96
CA GLU A 102 15.43 -8.18 23.90
C GLU A 102 15.98 -6.83 23.40
N LEU A 103 15.89 -6.57 22.10
CA LEU A 103 16.31 -5.33 21.45
C LEU A 103 15.13 -4.40 21.14
N GLY A 104 13.90 -4.77 21.53
CA GLY A 104 12.68 -4.00 21.25
C GLY A 104 12.17 -4.17 19.82
N TYR A 105 12.48 -5.28 19.17
CA TYR A 105 12.06 -5.63 17.81
C TYR A 105 11.38 -7.00 17.78
N LYS A 106 10.62 -7.26 16.73
CA LYS A 106 10.05 -8.57 16.45
C LYS A 106 9.99 -8.81 14.96
N THR A 107 10.05 -10.07 14.55
CA THR A 107 9.72 -10.46 13.18
C THR A 107 8.24 -10.15 12.92
N HIS A 108 7.94 -9.64 11.74
CA HIS A 108 6.59 -9.43 11.26
C HIS A 108 6.46 -9.95 9.84
N ASP A 109 5.39 -10.69 9.59
CA ASP A 109 5.32 -11.61 8.46
C ASP A 109 6.60 -12.49 8.39
N ILE A 110 6.88 -13.05 7.22
CA ILE A 110 8.04 -13.91 6.99
C ILE A 110 9.32 -13.09 6.72
N ASN A 111 9.18 -11.83 6.31
CA ASN A 111 10.24 -11.09 5.62
C ASN A 111 10.69 -9.81 6.33
N TYR A 112 10.04 -9.39 7.43
CA TYR A 112 10.32 -8.10 8.04
C TYR A 112 10.65 -8.24 9.52
N VAL A 113 11.35 -7.23 10.02
CA VAL A 113 11.52 -6.95 11.44
C VAL A 113 10.93 -5.56 11.69
N ILE A 114 10.11 -5.40 12.72
CA ILE A 114 9.54 -4.12 13.13
C ILE A 114 9.80 -3.88 14.62
N LYS A 115 9.79 -2.63 15.07
CA LYS A 115 9.80 -2.34 16.51
C LYS A 115 8.59 -2.98 17.18
N GLU A 116 8.82 -3.53 18.38
CA GLU A 116 7.84 -4.34 19.12
C GLU A 116 6.56 -3.55 19.43
N GLU A 117 6.69 -2.23 19.64
CA GLU A 117 5.59 -1.29 19.90
C GLU A 117 4.56 -1.22 18.77
N TYR A 118 4.93 -1.57 17.53
CA TYR A 118 4.01 -1.59 16.40
C TYR A 118 3.37 -2.96 16.23
N SER A 119 2.06 -2.98 16.01
CA SER A 119 1.30 -4.20 15.76
C SER A 119 1.49 -4.75 14.34
N SER A 120 1.86 -3.88 13.39
CA SER A 120 1.98 -4.24 11.97
C SER A 120 2.84 -3.28 11.17
N LEU A 121 3.28 -3.72 9.98
CA LEU A 121 3.95 -2.84 9.02
C LEU A 121 3.05 -1.70 8.51
N LYS A 122 1.72 -1.92 8.47
CA LYS A 122 0.74 -0.87 8.15
C LYS A 122 0.84 0.27 9.15
N GLU A 123 0.90 -0.06 10.45
CA GLU A 123 0.99 0.91 11.53
C GLU A 123 2.29 1.73 11.46
N VAL A 124 3.43 1.06 11.22
CA VAL A 124 4.72 1.73 11.00
C VAL A 124 4.60 2.78 9.88
N PHE A 125 4.07 2.37 8.72
CA PHE A 125 3.91 3.26 7.59
C PHE A 125 2.96 4.42 7.89
N PHE A 126 1.80 4.14 8.48
CA PHE A 126 0.78 5.15 8.80
C PHE A 126 1.30 6.18 9.79
N ASN A 127 1.94 5.74 10.87
CA ASN A 127 2.47 6.63 11.90
C ASN A 127 3.51 7.59 11.32
N ARG A 128 4.40 7.10 10.45
CA ARG A 128 5.39 7.95 9.79
C ARG A 128 4.76 8.96 8.84
N VAL A 129 3.81 8.55 8.01
CA VAL A 129 3.10 9.46 7.08
C VAL A 129 2.33 10.53 7.85
N LEU A 130 1.58 10.16 8.88
CA LEU A 130 0.65 11.05 9.58
C LEU A 130 1.33 12.02 10.56
N LYS A 131 2.61 11.79 10.90
CA LYS A 131 3.43 12.77 11.63
C LYS A 131 3.67 14.04 10.81
N GLU A 132 3.79 13.90 9.48
CA GLU A 132 4.08 14.99 8.57
C GLU A 132 2.82 15.67 8.01
N ASP A 133 2.99 16.91 7.55
CA ASP A 133 1.94 17.63 6.81
C ASP A 133 1.89 17.16 5.35
N ILE A 134 3.06 17.02 4.74
CA ILE A 134 3.25 16.50 3.38
C ILE A 134 4.39 15.50 3.44
N TYR A 135 4.06 14.22 3.31
CA TYR A 135 5.03 13.14 3.38
C TYR A 135 5.57 12.81 1.99
N GLN A 136 6.89 12.69 1.87
CA GLN A 136 7.55 12.22 0.65
C GLN A 136 7.79 10.71 0.76
N ILE A 137 7.23 9.92 -0.18
CA ILE A 137 7.51 8.48 -0.25
C ILE A 137 9.00 8.30 -0.53
N THR A 138 9.67 7.56 0.35
CA THR A 138 11.13 7.40 0.38
C THR A 138 11.57 6.08 -0.24
N LYS A 139 12.88 5.92 -0.48
CA LYS A 139 13.45 4.63 -0.89
C LYS A 139 13.19 3.53 0.14
N LYS A 140 13.23 3.86 1.44
CA LYS A 140 12.94 2.93 2.53
C LYS A 140 11.53 2.36 2.39
N ASP A 141 10.56 3.19 1.98
CA ASP A 141 9.16 2.76 1.80
C ASP A 141 9.04 1.72 0.69
N HIS A 142 9.82 1.88 -0.38
CA HIS A 142 9.89 0.93 -1.49
C HIS A 142 10.63 -0.38 -1.14
N MET A 143 11.20 -0.50 0.05
CA MET A 143 11.69 -1.79 0.57
C MET A 143 10.54 -2.67 1.05
N MET A 144 9.38 -2.09 1.34
CA MET A 144 8.15 -2.87 1.40
C MET A 144 7.82 -3.37 -0.01
N ARG A 145 7.26 -4.58 -0.13
CA ARG A 145 6.72 -5.06 -1.42
C ARG A 145 5.84 -3.96 -2.04
N GLU A 146 6.06 -3.68 -3.33
CA GLU A 146 5.35 -2.60 -4.05
C GLU A 146 3.82 -2.72 -3.93
N THR A 147 3.28 -3.94 -3.97
CA THR A 147 1.85 -4.19 -3.78
C THR A 147 1.37 -3.83 -2.37
N THR A 148 2.18 -4.07 -1.35
CA THR A 148 1.92 -3.69 0.04
C THR A 148 1.94 -2.17 0.22
N LEU A 149 2.96 -1.49 -0.34
CA LEU A 149 3.05 -0.04 -0.30
C LEU A 149 1.85 0.63 -0.98
N ILE A 150 1.49 0.17 -2.18
CA ILE A 150 0.30 0.65 -2.90
C ILE A 150 -0.95 0.45 -2.05
N LEU A 151 -1.15 -0.74 -1.47
CA LEU A 151 -2.31 -1.03 -0.61
C LEU A 151 -2.37 -0.07 0.59
N PHE A 152 -1.24 0.23 1.24
CA PHE A 152 -1.20 1.14 2.38
C PHE A 152 -1.54 2.58 1.99
N ILE A 153 -1.03 3.06 0.85
CA ILE A 153 -1.37 4.38 0.30
C ILE A 153 -2.87 4.47 -0.03
N GLU A 154 -3.43 3.41 -0.62
CA GLU A 154 -4.85 3.36 -0.94
C GLU A 154 -5.71 3.35 0.34
N ASN A 155 -5.32 2.61 1.38
CA ASN A 155 -5.99 2.62 2.68
C ASN A 155 -5.98 4.02 3.32
N LEU A 156 -4.83 4.71 3.33
CA LEU A 156 -4.74 6.10 3.84
C LEU A 156 -5.72 7.04 3.12
N ARG A 157 -5.85 6.88 1.80
CA ARG A 157 -6.78 7.67 0.99
C ARG A 157 -8.23 7.32 1.34
N GLU A 158 -8.59 6.04 1.35
CA GLU A 158 -9.95 5.56 1.62
C GLU A 158 -10.44 5.94 3.01
N GLU A 159 -9.54 5.94 4.01
CA GLU A 159 -9.82 6.36 5.39
C GLU A 159 -9.81 7.91 5.55
N TYR A 160 -9.57 8.65 4.46
CA TYR A 160 -9.46 10.11 4.41
C TYR A 160 -8.40 10.66 5.37
N LEU A 161 -7.25 9.98 5.46
CA LEU A 161 -6.14 10.33 6.34
C LEU A 161 -5.00 11.02 5.58
N ALA A 162 -4.67 10.55 4.38
CA ALA A 162 -3.70 11.19 3.50
C ALA A 162 -4.02 10.90 2.03
N PHE A 163 -3.70 11.84 1.15
CA PHE A 163 -4.10 11.79 -0.25
C PHE A 163 -2.87 11.81 -1.16
N PRO A 164 -2.72 10.84 -2.08
CA PRO A 164 -1.60 10.83 -3.01
C PRO A 164 -1.71 11.99 -4.00
N VAL A 165 -0.60 12.69 -4.20
CA VAL A 165 -0.46 13.79 -5.16
C VAL A 165 0.75 13.55 -6.07
N LYS A 166 0.93 14.41 -7.08
CA LYS A 166 2.07 14.27 -8.00
C LYS A 166 3.41 14.37 -7.27
N GLY A 167 4.37 13.56 -7.73
CA GLY A 167 5.75 13.55 -7.22
C GLY A 167 5.98 12.58 -6.06
N ASN A 168 5.23 11.48 -5.98
CA ASN A 168 5.34 10.49 -4.90
C ASN A 168 5.17 11.11 -3.50
N ARG A 169 4.22 12.04 -3.37
CA ARG A 169 3.91 12.71 -2.10
C ARG A 169 2.51 12.35 -1.63
N LEU A 170 2.33 12.37 -0.31
CA LEU A 170 1.05 12.22 0.36
C LEU A 170 0.78 13.50 1.14
N VAL A 171 -0.35 14.15 0.86
CA VAL A 171 -0.81 15.31 1.63
C VAL A 171 -1.74 14.81 2.72
N THR A 172 -1.41 15.06 3.99
CA THR A 172 -2.20 14.56 5.11
C THR A 172 -3.46 15.40 5.34
N MET A 173 -4.48 14.81 5.94
CA MET A 173 -5.69 15.53 6.35
C MET A 173 -5.33 16.64 7.36
N LYS A 174 -4.33 16.41 8.22
CA LYS A 174 -3.77 17.42 9.13
C LYS A 174 -3.33 18.68 8.40
N TYR A 175 -2.62 18.56 7.27
CA TYR A 175 -2.24 19.72 6.45
C TYR A 175 -3.44 20.43 5.82
N LEU A 176 -4.38 19.66 5.28
CA LEU A 176 -5.61 20.21 4.69
C LEU A 176 -6.47 20.95 5.73
N GLU A 177 -6.53 20.46 6.97
CA GLU A 177 -7.21 21.12 8.09
C GLU A 177 -6.55 22.45 8.46
N LYS A 178 -5.21 22.53 8.42
CA LYS A 178 -4.48 23.81 8.58
C LYS A 178 -4.82 24.82 7.47
N MET A 179 -5.18 24.34 6.27
CA MET A 179 -5.67 25.17 5.17
C MET A 179 -7.18 25.50 5.28
N GLY A 180 -7.86 25.05 6.34
CA GLY A 180 -9.29 25.27 6.55
C GLY A 180 -10.21 24.23 5.90
N VAL A 181 -9.67 23.20 5.25
CA VAL A 181 -10.46 22.11 4.66
C VAL A 181 -10.84 21.13 5.75
N LYS A 182 -12.15 20.91 5.94
CA LYS A 182 -12.64 19.93 6.93
C LYS A 182 -12.75 18.55 6.31
N LYS A 183 -12.36 17.49 7.04
CA LYS A 183 -12.59 16.09 6.64
C LYS A 183 -14.05 15.83 6.25
N SER A 184 -14.99 16.41 6.98
CA SER A 184 -16.43 16.31 6.69
C SER A 184 -16.82 16.90 5.34
N ASP A 185 -16.14 17.94 4.87
CA ASP A 185 -16.43 18.54 3.56
C ASP A 185 -15.95 17.60 2.44
N VAL A 186 -14.77 17.00 2.57
CA VAL A 186 -14.25 16.00 1.63
C VAL A 186 -15.19 14.80 1.53
N VAL A 187 -15.66 14.29 2.67
CA VAL A 187 -16.62 13.16 2.70
C VAL A 187 -17.94 13.56 2.01
N LYS A 188 -18.51 14.73 2.32
CA LYS A 188 -19.73 15.22 1.68
C LYS A 188 -19.55 15.42 0.17
N TYR A 189 -18.40 15.95 -0.25
CA TYR A 189 -18.05 16.10 -1.66
C TYR A 189 -18.07 14.77 -2.40
N VAL A 190 -17.43 13.74 -1.82
CA VAL A 190 -17.38 12.40 -2.40
C VAL A 190 -18.78 11.76 -2.48
N GLN A 191 -19.58 11.89 -1.42
CA GLN A 191 -20.95 11.38 -1.40
C GLN A 191 -21.84 12.09 -2.42
N GLU A 192 -21.69 13.41 -2.56
CA GLU A 192 -22.46 14.19 -3.51
C GLU A 192 -22.07 13.88 -4.95
N LEU A 193 -20.77 13.72 -5.24
CA LEU A 193 -20.31 13.22 -6.54
C LEU A 193 -20.94 11.86 -6.87
N ALA A 194 -21.02 10.95 -5.90
CA ALA A 194 -21.62 9.63 -6.12
C ALA A 194 -23.09 9.69 -6.54
N ARG A 195 -23.84 10.70 -6.10
CA ARG A 195 -25.24 10.93 -6.49
C ARG A 195 -25.36 11.66 -7.82
N HIS A 196 -24.46 12.60 -8.06
CA HIS A 196 -24.48 13.47 -9.24
C HIS A 196 -23.97 12.76 -10.51
N LEU A 197 -23.02 11.85 -10.37
CA LEU A 197 -22.39 11.16 -11.49
C LEU A 197 -23.29 10.05 -12.05
N GLU A 198 -23.51 10.10 -13.36
CA GLU A 198 -24.24 9.07 -14.09
C GLU A 198 -23.42 7.76 -14.15
N LYS A 199 -24.09 6.63 -13.93
CA LYS A 199 -23.49 5.30 -14.10
C LYS A 199 -23.07 5.09 -15.56
N GLU A 200 -21.98 4.35 -15.75
CA GLU A 200 -21.39 4.04 -17.07
C GLU A 200 -20.89 5.25 -17.89
N LYS A 201 -21.09 6.50 -17.43
CA LYS A 201 -20.56 7.69 -18.09
C LYS A 201 -19.11 7.94 -17.71
N TYR A 202 -18.31 8.24 -18.73
CA TYR A 202 -16.90 8.60 -18.56
C TYR A 202 -16.73 10.05 -18.12
N PHE A 203 -15.84 10.29 -17.16
CA PHE A 203 -15.52 11.63 -16.70
C PHE A 203 -14.07 11.76 -16.20
N THR A 204 -13.60 12.99 -16.17
CA THR A 204 -12.36 13.42 -15.52
C THR A 204 -12.68 14.63 -14.65
N TYR A 205 -11.79 15.00 -13.73
CA TYR A 205 -11.96 16.27 -13.01
C TYR A 205 -12.02 17.47 -13.97
N PHE A 206 -11.24 17.43 -15.06
CA PHE A 206 -11.28 18.44 -16.11
C PHE A 206 -12.65 18.54 -16.79
N SER A 207 -13.24 17.41 -17.20
CA SER A 207 -14.55 17.40 -17.85
C SER A 207 -15.65 17.88 -16.90
N LEU A 208 -15.58 17.54 -15.61
CA LEU A 208 -16.51 18.05 -14.59
C LEU A 208 -16.44 19.58 -14.48
N LYS A 209 -15.24 20.16 -14.46
CA LYS A 209 -15.07 21.62 -14.50
C LYS A 209 -15.66 22.25 -15.75
N LYS A 210 -15.44 21.63 -16.91
CA LYS A 210 -16.00 22.10 -18.19
C LYS A 210 -17.54 22.11 -18.18
N GLU A 211 -18.16 21.18 -17.47
CA GLU A 211 -19.61 21.09 -17.27
C GLU A 211 -20.15 21.98 -16.14
N ASN A 212 -19.33 22.88 -15.57
CA ASN A 212 -19.68 23.74 -14.45
C ASN A 212 -20.28 22.97 -13.26
N TYR A 213 -19.72 21.79 -12.94
CA TYR A 213 -20.25 20.95 -11.87
C TYR A 213 -20.33 21.66 -10.51
N GLN A 214 -19.48 22.66 -10.27
CA GLN A 214 -19.46 23.46 -9.05
C GLN A 214 -20.79 24.17 -8.76
N GLU A 215 -21.57 24.51 -9.80
CA GLU A 215 -22.87 25.17 -9.65
C GLU A 215 -23.99 24.18 -9.30
N LYS A 216 -23.73 22.87 -9.37
CA LYS A 216 -24.75 21.83 -9.19
C LYS A 216 -24.99 21.45 -7.72
N SER A 217 -24.07 21.81 -6.82
CA SER A 217 -24.24 21.60 -5.38
C SER A 217 -23.38 22.56 -4.55
N PRO A 218 -23.88 23.09 -3.41
CA PRO A 218 -23.11 23.99 -2.54
C PRO A 218 -21.77 23.40 -2.07
N ILE A 219 -21.71 22.08 -1.87
CA ILE A 219 -20.45 21.43 -1.46
C ILE A 219 -19.41 21.43 -2.58
N PHE A 220 -19.82 21.33 -3.85
CA PHE A 220 -18.89 21.40 -4.98
C PHE A 220 -18.27 22.79 -5.09
N LYS A 221 -19.09 23.83 -5.02
CA LYS A 221 -18.62 25.22 -4.97
C LYS A 221 -17.64 25.45 -3.83
N LYS A 222 -17.99 25.02 -2.61
CA LYS A 222 -17.12 25.12 -1.44
C LYS A 222 -15.77 24.43 -1.63
N MET A 223 -15.74 23.26 -2.26
CA MET A 223 -14.48 22.54 -2.53
C MET A 223 -13.60 23.27 -3.56
N GLU A 224 -14.19 23.95 -4.55
CA GLU A 224 -13.45 24.80 -5.48
C GLU A 224 -12.93 26.08 -4.82
N ASP A 225 -13.71 26.66 -3.91
CA ASP A 225 -13.32 27.87 -3.16
C ASP A 225 -12.09 27.64 -2.26
N TYR A 226 -11.82 26.39 -1.85
CA TYR A 226 -10.57 26.02 -1.18
C TYR A 226 -9.33 26.11 -2.07
N LYS A 227 -9.48 26.25 -3.40
CA LYS A 227 -8.38 26.40 -4.39
C LYS A 227 -7.31 25.32 -4.26
N LEU A 228 -7.73 24.08 -4.00
CA LEU A 228 -6.84 22.94 -3.85
C LEU A 228 -6.20 22.56 -5.19
N ASP A 229 -4.99 21.98 -5.13
CA ASP A 229 -4.36 21.43 -6.31
C ASP A 229 -5.24 20.35 -6.96
N SER A 230 -5.26 20.32 -8.30
CA SER A 230 -6.06 19.37 -9.07
C SER A 230 -5.78 17.91 -8.71
N SER A 231 -4.56 17.56 -8.28
CA SER A 231 -4.23 16.18 -7.88
C SER A 231 -4.90 15.77 -6.57
N LEU A 232 -5.20 16.71 -5.66
CA LEU A 232 -6.01 16.45 -4.46
C LEU A 232 -7.45 16.13 -4.86
N MET A 233 -8.03 16.95 -5.74
CA MET A 233 -9.40 16.76 -6.24
C MET A 233 -9.55 15.41 -6.94
N VAL A 234 -8.57 15.05 -7.77
CA VAL A 234 -8.47 13.73 -8.41
C VAL A 234 -8.38 12.61 -7.37
N SER A 235 -7.64 12.80 -6.27
CA SER A 235 -7.56 11.81 -5.20
C SER A 235 -8.86 11.67 -4.41
N PHE A 236 -9.62 12.75 -4.19
CA PHE A 236 -10.96 12.67 -3.58
C PHE A 236 -11.94 11.91 -4.48
N ILE A 237 -11.92 12.16 -5.80
CA ILE A 237 -12.76 11.43 -6.77
C ILE A 237 -12.56 9.92 -6.68
N ARG A 238 -11.33 9.45 -6.36
CA ARG A 238 -11.05 8.01 -6.23
C ARG A 238 -11.76 7.34 -5.05
N ASN A 239 -12.23 8.12 -4.06
CA ASN A 239 -13.04 7.61 -2.95
C ASN A 239 -14.53 7.52 -3.29
N VAL A 240 -14.97 7.96 -4.48
CA VAL A 240 -16.37 7.85 -4.90
C VAL A 240 -16.76 6.37 -5.00
N PRO A 241 -17.80 5.91 -4.27
CA PRO A 241 -18.21 4.52 -4.31
C PRO A 241 -18.50 4.00 -5.73
N GLY A 242 -17.91 2.86 -6.09
CA GLY A 242 -18.09 2.24 -7.40
C GLY A 242 -17.32 2.91 -8.54
N VAL A 243 -16.53 3.95 -8.26
CA VAL A 243 -15.67 4.56 -9.29
C VAL A 243 -14.58 3.58 -9.71
N LYS A 244 -14.40 3.44 -11.02
CA LYS A 244 -13.32 2.68 -11.64
C LYS A 244 -12.43 3.65 -12.37
N LYS A 245 -11.13 3.55 -12.13
CA LYS A 245 -10.10 4.36 -12.78
C LYS A 245 -9.47 3.55 -13.92
N THR A 246 -9.14 4.21 -15.02
CA THR A 246 -8.31 3.62 -16.07
C THR A 246 -6.85 3.51 -15.64
N THR A 247 -6.11 2.62 -16.31
CA THR A 247 -4.66 2.47 -16.14
C THR A 247 -3.88 3.74 -16.50
N LYS A 248 -4.45 4.66 -17.31
CA LYS A 248 -3.81 5.90 -17.75
C LYS A 248 -4.80 7.07 -17.76
N GLY A 249 -4.38 8.26 -17.33
CA GLY A 249 -5.07 9.53 -17.63
C GLY A 249 -6.10 10.06 -16.63
N ASN A 250 -6.20 9.52 -15.40
CA ASN A 250 -7.22 9.94 -14.41
C ASN A 250 -8.63 10.02 -15.02
N LEU A 251 -8.96 9.04 -15.87
CA LEU A 251 -10.28 8.84 -16.44
C LEU A 251 -11.05 7.87 -15.53
N TYR A 252 -12.31 8.22 -15.28
CA TYR A 252 -13.17 7.54 -14.33
C TYR A 252 -14.50 7.17 -14.95
N ARG A 253 -15.10 6.10 -14.42
CA ARG A 253 -16.47 5.65 -14.71
C ARG A 253 -17.03 4.97 -13.48
N ILE A 254 -18.28 5.24 -13.11
CA ILE A 254 -18.98 4.43 -12.10
C ILE A 254 -19.48 3.17 -12.80
N SER A 255 -18.86 2.02 -12.50
CA SER A 255 -19.17 0.74 -13.14
C SER A 255 -18.81 -0.46 -12.25
N LYS A 256 -19.46 -1.60 -12.53
CA LYS A 256 -19.04 -2.90 -11.98
C LYS A 256 -17.79 -3.45 -12.68
N LYS A 257 -17.54 -3.05 -13.93
CA LYS A 257 -16.43 -3.54 -14.75
C LYS A 257 -15.26 -2.56 -14.72
N PRO A 258 -14.00 -3.04 -14.82
CA PRO A 258 -12.86 -2.17 -15.09
C PRO A 258 -13.08 -1.32 -16.35
N THR A 259 -12.28 -0.27 -16.50
CA THR A 259 -12.26 0.54 -17.71
C THR A 259 -10.86 0.53 -18.29
N THR A 260 -10.77 0.31 -19.60
CA THR A 260 -9.58 0.54 -20.40
C THR A 260 -9.71 1.82 -21.23
N ILE A 261 -8.56 2.38 -21.65
CA ILE A 261 -8.55 3.51 -22.58
C ILE A 261 -9.11 3.11 -23.95
N ALA A 262 -8.90 1.87 -24.40
CA ALA A 262 -9.45 1.39 -25.67
C ALA A 262 -10.98 1.39 -25.67
N GLU A 263 -11.61 0.84 -24.62
CA GLU A 263 -13.07 0.86 -24.46
C GLU A 263 -13.64 2.28 -24.41
N PHE A 264 -12.94 3.19 -23.75
CA PHE A 264 -13.32 4.60 -23.71
C PHE A 264 -13.27 5.24 -25.11
N LEU A 265 -12.21 4.99 -25.87
CA LEU A 265 -12.04 5.56 -27.21
C LEU A 265 -13.08 5.01 -28.19
N ASP A 266 -13.34 3.70 -28.16
CA ASP A 266 -14.41 3.07 -28.94
C ASP A 266 -15.78 3.66 -28.59
N HIS A 267 -16.06 3.85 -27.30
CA HIS A 267 -17.31 4.48 -26.85
C HIS A 267 -17.45 5.91 -27.38
N ILE A 268 -16.40 6.73 -27.30
CA ILE A 268 -16.45 8.11 -27.81
C ILE A 268 -16.57 8.15 -29.33
N SER A 269 -15.80 7.33 -30.05
CA SER A 269 -15.88 7.22 -31.51
C SER A 269 -17.30 6.92 -31.96
N LYS A 270 -17.95 5.89 -31.38
CA LYS A 270 -19.33 5.50 -31.69
C LYS A 270 -20.37 6.54 -31.30
N THR A 271 -20.27 7.10 -30.10
CA THR A 271 -21.29 8.05 -29.59
C THR A 271 -21.20 9.44 -30.21
N LYS A 272 -20.03 9.82 -30.74
CA LYS A 272 -19.80 11.12 -31.39
C LYS A 272 -19.65 11.04 -32.90
N GLY A 273 -19.63 9.84 -33.48
CA GLY A 273 -19.43 9.63 -34.92
C GLY A 273 -18.06 10.09 -35.39
N ILE A 274 -17.03 9.97 -34.54
CA ILE A 274 -15.66 10.40 -34.86
C ILE A 274 -14.86 9.19 -35.34
N GLU A 275 -14.60 9.11 -36.64
CA GLU A 275 -13.82 8.03 -37.25
C GLU A 275 -12.34 8.36 -37.37
N ASP A 276 -11.99 9.64 -37.57
CA ASP A 276 -10.58 10.06 -37.69
C ASP A 276 -9.85 9.98 -36.33
N PRO A 277 -8.76 9.19 -36.22
CA PRO A 277 -7.99 9.09 -34.99
C PRO A 277 -7.39 10.42 -34.52
N LYS A 278 -7.05 11.35 -35.42
CA LYS A 278 -6.50 12.67 -35.01
C LYS A 278 -7.60 13.53 -34.40
N GLU A 279 -8.77 13.56 -35.02
CA GLU A 279 -9.95 14.22 -34.47
C GLU A 279 -10.36 13.62 -33.12
N LEU A 280 -10.33 12.29 -32.97
CA LEU A 280 -10.64 11.63 -31.70
C LEU A 280 -9.66 12.04 -30.60
N LYS A 281 -8.35 12.10 -30.89
CA LYS A 281 -7.33 12.59 -29.94
C LYS A 281 -7.59 14.04 -29.53
N ARG A 282 -7.92 14.90 -30.50
CA ARG A 282 -8.26 16.30 -30.25
C ARG A 282 -9.49 16.41 -29.35
N TYR A 283 -10.55 15.68 -29.68
CA TYR A 283 -11.78 15.64 -28.90
C TYR A 283 -11.52 15.19 -27.45
N VAL A 284 -10.73 14.13 -27.25
CA VAL A 284 -10.39 13.65 -25.90
C VAL A 284 -9.61 14.71 -25.12
N LYS A 285 -8.63 15.36 -25.74
CA LYS A 285 -7.85 16.42 -25.10
C LYS A 285 -8.73 17.61 -24.69
N GLU A 286 -9.63 18.04 -25.57
CA GLU A 286 -10.49 19.22 -25.36
C GLU A 286 -11.64 18.97 -24.37
N ASN A 287 -12.11 17.73 -24.24
CA ASN A 287 -13.26 17.39 -23.39
C ASN A 287 -12.88 16.69 -22.10
N TYR A 288 -11.75 15.97 -22.06
CA TYR A 288 -11.31 15.19 -20.91
C TYR A 288 -9.91 15.59 -20.40
N GLY A 289 -9.19 16.49 -21.08
CA GLY A 289 -7.98 17.11 -20.54
C GLY A 289 -6.74 16.22 -20.49
N PHE A 290 -6.72 15.08 -21.20
CA PHE A 290 -5.53 14.22 -21.30
C PHE A 290 -5.23 13.83 -22.75
N THR A 291 -3.97 13.42 -23.00
CA THR A 291 -3.50 13.03 -24.33
C THR A 291 -3.38 11.52 -24.45
N VAL A 292 -3.79 10.99 -25.61
CA VAL A 292 -3.70 9.57 -25.95
C VAL A 292 -2.56 9.38 -26.97
N ARG A 293 -1.53 8.60 -26.60
CA ARG A 293 -0.35 8.38 -27.45
C ARG A 293 -0.64 7.39 -28.59
N HIS A 294 -1.26 6.24 -28.28
CA HIS A 294 -1.59 5.20 -29.24
C HIS A 294 -3.10 4.98 -29.30
N ILE A 295 -3.66 5.01 -30.50
CA ILE A 295 -4.98 4.47 -30.83
C ILE A 295 -4.63 3.25 -31.69
N GLN A 296 -4.93 2.06 -31.20
CA GLN A 296 -4.83 0.83 -31.99
C GLN A 296 -6.11 0.65 -32.78
#